data_AF-A0A956SP94-F1
#
_entry.id   AF-A0A956SP94-F1
#
_cell.length_a   1.000
_cell.length_b   1.000
_cell.length_c   1.000
_cell.angle_alpha   90.00
_cell.angle_beta   90.00
_cell.angle_gamma   90.00
#
_symmetry.space_group_name_H-M   'P 1'
#
loop_
_entity.id
_entity.type
_entity.pdbx_description
1 polymer ?
#
loop_
_entity_poly.entity_id
_entity_poly.type
_entity_poly.pdbx_seq_one_letter_code
_entity_poly.pdbx_strand_id
1 'polypeptide(L)'
;MIRKLATEKESVFFERHSRIVFGVLKREGIKRTHPDYDDFVQQGLLKLVEAYENFPEDPEEEAFIYPFGGFAFKKIQWHIRDLRRKEYRLSSNELPWPDMMQENYPDGQSQFENECLIMDLFKEMLVYLTKKEQLYLIDAVIHRLTVTEIAKKYQVSRKTIYQWRKSIVIKLDPFLVQLKATR
;
A
#
# COMPACT_ATOMS: atom_id res chain seq x y z
N MET A 1 -16.65 -33.29 -28.92
CA MET A 1 -15.69 -33.96 -28.01
C MET A 1 -14.80 -32.85 -27.46
N ILE A 2 -14.77 -32.59 -26.15
CA ILE A 2 -13.90 -31.52 -25.61
C ILE A 2 -12.48 -32.10 -25.57
N ARG A 3 -11.63 -31.66 -26.49
CA ARG A 3 -10.21 -31.97 -26.49
C ARG A 3 -9.58 -31.28 -25.28
N LYS A 4 -8.62 -31.92 -24.63
CA LYS A 4 -7.79 -31.29 -23.61
C LYS A 4 -6.33 -31.31 -24.03
N LEU A 5 -5.60 -30.24 -23.73
CA LEU A 5 -4.16 -30.21 -23.93
C LEU A 5 -3.50 -31.15 -22.90
N ALA A 6 -2.77 -32.16 -23.38
CA ALA A 6 -2.02 -33.06 -22.51
C ALA A 6 -0.77 -32.38 -21.97
N THR A 7 -0.44 -32.58 -20.70
CA THR A 7 0.72 -31.96 -20.03
C THR A 7 2.04 -32.23 -20.75
N GLU A 8 2.20 -33.44 -21.29
CA GLU A 8 3.38 -33.85 -22.06
C GLU A 8 3.57 -33.05 -23.37
N LYS A 9 2.48 -32.49 -23.91
CA LYS A 9 2.50 -31.71 -25.16
C LYS A 9 2.54 -30.19 -24.94
N GLU A 10 2.44 -29.72 -23.70
CA GLU A 10 2.33 -28.28 -23.40
C GLU A 10 3.51 -27.47 -23.93
N SER A 11 4.74 -27.92 -23.68
CA SER A 11 5.94 -27.18 -24.10
C SER A 11 5.99 -27.02 -25.61
N VAL A 12 5.79 -28.10 -26.36
CA VAL A 12 5.78 -28.09 -27.83
C VAL A 12 4.65 -27.22 -28.37
N PHE A 13 3.48 -27.28 -27.73
CA PHE A 13 2.34 -26.47 -28.11
C PHE A 13 2.63 -24.97 -27.98
N PHE A 14 3.20 -24.54 -26.85
CA PHE A 14 3.51 -23.13 -26.62
C PHE A 14 4.67 -22.64 -27.49
N GLU A 15 5.69 -23.45 -27.75
CA GLU A 15 6.77 -23.10 -28.68
C GLU A 15 6.23 -22.78 -30.08
N ARG A 16 5.25 -23.56 -30.54
CA ARG A 16 4.65 -23.39 -31.87
C ARG A 16 3.68 -22.20 -31.94
N HIS A 17 2.83 -22.03 -30.93
CA HIS A 17 1.66 -21.14 -31.05
C HIS A 17 1.70 -19.86 -30.21
N SER A 18 2.60 -19.73 -29.23
CA SER A 18 2.69 -18.53 -28.36
C SER A 18 2.88 -17.23 -29.14
N ARG A 19 3.51 -17.27 -30.32
CA ARG A 19 3.66 -16.11 -31.23
C ARG A 19 2.33 -15.48 -31.62
N ILE A 20 1.25 -16.24 -31.65
CA ILE A 20 -0.10 -15.71 -31.92
C ILE A 20 -0.49 -14.70 -30.83
N VAL A 21 -0.23 -15.01 -29.56
CA VAL A 21 -0.52 -14.11 -28.43
C VAL A 21 0.23 -12.79 -28.59
N PHE A 22 1.54 -12.85 -28.81
CA PHE A 22 2.35 -11.63 -29.01
C PHE A 22 1.89 -10.82 -30.23
N GLY A 23 1.48 -11.49 -31.31
CA GLY A 23 0.89 -10.86 -32.48
C GLY A 23 -0.42 -10.12 -32.17
N VAL A 24 -1.29 -10.72 -31.35
CA VAL A 24 -2.54 -10.09 -30.89
C VAL A 24 -2.25 -8.88 -30.01
N LEU A 25 -1.37 -9.00 -29.01
CA LEU A 25 -1.02 -7.89 -28.12
C LEU A 25 -0.45 -6.71 -28.92
N LYS A 26 0.43 -6.98 -29.87
CA LYS A 26 0.97 -5.96 -30.78
C LYS A 26 -0.14 -5.30 -31.60
N ARG A 27 -1.11 -6.05 -32.12
CA ARG A 27 -2.24 -5.53 -32.90
C ARG A 27 -3.18 -4.66 -32.06
N GLU A 28 -3.39 -5.03 -30.80
CA GLU A 28 -4.21 -4.26 -29.86
C GLU A 28 -3.46 -3.08 -29.20
N GLY A 29 -2.20 -2.85 -29.59
CA GLY A 29 -1.39 -1.71 -29.15
C GLY A 29 -0.76 -1.87 -27.77
N ILE A 30 -0.77 -3.08 -27.20
CA ILE A 30 -0.21 -3.37 -25.88
C ILE A 30 1.31 -3.57 -26.03
N LYS A 31 2.07 -2.59 -25.53
CA LYS A 31 3.55 -2.56 -25.60
C LYS A 31 4.16 -3.28 -24.40
N ARG A 32 5.39 -3.77 -24.54
CA ARG A 32 6.16 -4.39 -23.44
C ARG A 32 6.39 -3.49 -22.22
N THR A 33 6.28 -2.18 -22.40
CA THR A 33 6.39 -1.19 -21.32
C THR A 33 5.07 -0.97 -20.57
N HIS A 34 3.99 -1.64 -20.96
CA HIS A 34 2.73 -1.57 -20.25
C HIS A 34 2.90 -2.21 -18.86
N PRO A 35 2.41 -1.59 -17.77
CA PRO A 35 2.56 -2.15 -16.42
C PRO A 35 2.06 -3.60 -16.31
N ASP A 36 0.89 -3.86 -16.90
CA ASP A 36 0.27 -5.18 -16.88
C ASP A 36 0.60 -6.05 -18.11
N TYR A 37 1.74 -5.80 -18.77
CA TYR A 37 2.09 -6.52 -20.01
C TYR A 37 2.14 -8.04 -19.80
N ASP A 38 2.80 -8.49 -18.74
CA ASP A 38 2.97 -9.92 -18.44
C ASP A 38 1.61 -10.58 -18.14
N ASP A 39 0.70 -9.88 -17.47
CA ASP A 39 -0.67 -10.36 -17.22
C ASP A 39 -1.45 -10.53 -18.52
N PHE A 40 -1.36 -9.58 -19.46
CA PHE A 40 -1.96 -9.74 -20.78
C PHE A 40 -1.38 -10.92 -21.57
N VAL A 41 -0.07 -11.18 -21.45
CA VAL A 41 0.57 -12.35 -22.04
C VAL A 41 -0.04 -13.63 -21.46
N GLN A 42 -0.12 -13.74 -20.13
CA GLN A 42 -0.67 -14.92 -19.46
C GLN A 42 -2.16 -15.15 -19.80
N GLN A 43 -2.97 -14.09 -19.80
CA GLN A 43 -4.37 -14.15 -20.22
C GLN A 43 -4.51 -14.60 -21.68
N GLY A 44 -3.63 -14.14 -22.56
CA GLY A 44 -3.58 -14.57 -23.95
C GLY A 44 -3.20 -16.04 -24.10
N LEU A 45 -2.22 -16.53 -23.32
CA LEU A 45 -1.78 -17.93 -23.33
C LEU A 45 -2.88 -18.87 -22.81
N LEU A 46 -3.57 -18.50 -21.73
CA LEU A 46 -4.74 -19.26 -21.25
C LEU A 46 -5.82 -19.34 -22.32
N LYS A 47 -6.11 -18.22 -22.99
CA LYS A 47 -7.11 -18.19 -24.07
C LYS A 47 -6.67 -18.97 -25.31
N LEU A 48 -5.37 -19.07 -25.57
CA LEU A 48 -4.82 -19.91 -26.62
C LEU A 48 -5.05 -21.39 -26.35
N VAL A 49 -4.87 -21.85 -25.10
CA VAL A 49 -5.22 -23.23 -24.69
C VAL A 49 -6.71 -23.47 -24.87
N GLU A 50 -7.56 -22.58 -24.37
CA GLU A 50 -9.02 -22.69 -24.56
C GLU A 50 -9.41 -22.73 -26.04
N ALA A 51 -8.73 -21.97 -26.90
CA ALA A 51 -8.96 -21.99 -28.34
C ALA A 51 -8.59 -23.35 -28.95
N TYR A 52 -7.48 -23.97 -28.51
CA TYR A 52 -7.09 -25.32 -28.95
C TYR A 52 -8.12 -26.37 -28.53
N GLU A 53 -8.63 -26.30 -27.30
CA GLU A 53 -9.59 -27.26 -26.76
C GLU A 53 -10.97 -27.19 -27.44
N ASN A 54 -11.35 -26.00 -27.92
CA ASN A 54 -12.66 -25.73 -28.52
C ASN A 54 -12.64 -25.63 -30.05
N PHE A 55 -11.48 -25.78 -30.68
CA PHE A 55 -11.38 -25.79 -32.14
C PHE A 55 -12.06 -27.07 -32.69
N PRO A 56 -12.95 -26.97 -33.69
CA PRO A 56 -13.81 -28.08 -34.10
C PRO A 56 -13.05 -29.21 -34.81
N GLU A 57 -11.99 -28.89 -35.55
CA GLU A 57 -11.14 -29.86 -36.23
C GLU A 57 -9.84 -30.14 -35.46
N ASP A 58 -8.97 -31.00 -35.98
CA ASP A 58 -7.65 -31.27 -35.38
C ASP A 58 -6.61 -30.24 -35.84
N PRO A 59 -6.17 -29.29 -34.98
CA PRO A 59 -5.16 -28.30 -35.33
C PRO A 59 -3.76 -28.90 -35.54
N GLU A 60 -3.53 -30.18 -35.23
CA GLU A 60 -2.29 -30.89 -35.56
C GLU A 60 -2.26 -31.36 -37.03
N GLU A 61 -3.41 -31.48 -37.70
CA GLU A 61 -3.48 -31.86 -39.11
C GLU A 61 -3.10 -30.69 -40.04
N GLU A 62 -2.34 -30.98 -41.11
CA GLU A 62 -1.80 -30.00 -42.05
C GLU A 62 -2.87 -29.04 -42.60
N ALA A 63 -4.05 -29.56 -42.91
CA ALA A 63 -5.18 -28.81 -43.47
C ALA A 63 -5.73 -27.74 -42.50
N PHE A 64 -5.53 -27.92 -41.20
CA PHE A 64 -6.18 -27.12 -40.15
C PHE A 64 -5.21 -26.24 -39.35
N ILE A 65 -3.90 -26.33 -39.58
CA ILE A 65 -2.89 -25.46 -38.95
C ILE A 65 -3.19 -23.98 -39.17
N TYR A 66 -3.42 -23.57 -40.42
CA TYR A 66 -3.72 -22.17 -40.77
C TYR A 66 -5.10 -21.71 -40.26
N PRO A 67 -6.19 -22.49 -40.48
CA PRO A 67 -7.50 -22.20 -39.89
C PRO A 67 -7.46 -22.02 -38.37
N PHE A 68 -6.73 -22.89 -37.66
CA PHE A 68 -6.54 -22.78 -36.21
C PHE A 68 -5.85 -21.47 -35.83
N GLY A 69 -4.79 -21.09 -36.53
CA GLY A 69 -4.09 -19.83 -36.28
C GLY A 69 -5.01 -18.61 -36.36
N GLY A 70 -5.86 -18.54 -37.40
CA GLY A 70 -6.84 -17.48 -37.55
C GLY A 70 -7.93 -17.49 -36.46
N PHE A 71 -8.42 -18.68 -36.13
CA PHE A 71 -9.41 -18.89 -35.06
C PHE A 71 -8.88 -18.44 -33.70
N ALA A 72 -7.70 -18.95 -33.31
CA ALA A 72 -7.04 -18.61 -32.06
C ALA A 72 -6.76 -17.10 -31.97
N PHE A 73 -6.24 -16.50 -33.05
CA PHE A 73 -6.01 -15.07 -33.11
C PHE A 73 -7.27 -14.26 -32.79
N LYS A 74 -8.42 -14.61 -33.40
CA LYS A 74 -9.70 -13.94 -33.16
C LYS A 74 -10.19 -14.11 -31.72
N LYS A 75 -10.13 -15.32 -31.18
CA LYS A 75 -10.55 -15.62 -29.80
C LYS A 75 -9.74 -14.85 -28.77
N ILE A 76 -8.41 -14.85 -28.91
CA ILE A 76 -7.50 -14.10 -28.04
C ILE A 76 -7.76 -12.60 -28.19
N GLN A 77 -7.92 -12.10 -29.42
CA GLN A 77 -8.20 -10.68 -29.68
C GLN A 77 -9.47 -10.19 -28.96
N TRP A 78 -10.56 -10.96 -29.00
CA TRP A 78 -11.79 -10.60 -28.30
C TRP A 78 -11.61 -10.61 -26.79
N HIS A 79 -10.93 -11.63 -26.25
CA HIS A 79 -10.64 -11.73 -24.82
C HIS A 79 -9.85 -10.51 -24.31
N ILE A 80 -8.77 -10.16 -25.00
CA ILE A 80 -7.93 -8.99 -24.64
C ILE A 80 -8.73 -7.69 -24.70
N ARG A 81 -9.62 -7.52 -25.69
CA ARG A 81 -10.50 -6.35 -25.75
C ARG A 81 -11.49 -6.29 -24.59
N ASP A 82 -12.02 -7.43 -24.18
CA ASP A 82 -12.95 -7.49 -23.06
C ASP A 82 -12.26 -7.19 -21.72
N LEU A 83 -11.01 -7.63 -21.54
CA LEU A 83 -10.18 -7.23 -20.40
C LEU A 83 -9.98 -5.71 -20.36
N ARG A 84 -9.55 -5.10 -21.47
CA ARG A 84 -9.38 -3.64 -21.56
C ARG A 84 -10.69 -2.87 -21.31
N ARG A 85 -11.83 -3.39 -21.80
CA ARG A 85 -13.14 -2.79 -21.52
C ARG A 85 -13.48 -2.86 -20.04
N LYS A 86 -13.09 -3.95 -19.35
CA LYS A 86 -13.29 -4.11 -17.91
C LYS A 86 -12.42 -3.13 -17.12
N GLU A 87 -11.14 -3.02 -17.46
CA GLU A 87 -10.22 -2.03 -16.89
C GLU A 87 -10.75 -0.61 -17.08
N TYR A 88 -11.15 -0.25 -18.30
CA TYR A 88 -11.69 1.07 -18.58
C TYR A 88 -12.95 1.39 -17.77
N ARG A 89 -13.84 0.41 -17.55
CA ARG A 89 -15.03 0.62 -16.69
C ARG A 89 -14.66 0.79 -15.22
N LEU A 90 -13.64 0.08 -14.73
CA LEU A 90 -13.15 0.25 -13.38
C LEU A 90 -12.51 1.64 -13.24
N SER A 91 -11.55 1.99 -14.10
CA SER A 91 -10.86 3.28 -14.07
C SER A 91 -11.79 4.47 -14.33
N SER A 92 -12.83 4.31 -15.14
CA SER A 92 -13.82 5.37 -15.39
C SER A 92 -14.76 5.61 -14.20
N ASN A 93 -14.92 4.61 -13.33
CA ASN A 93 -15.70 4.72 -12.10
C ASN A 93 -14.83 5.03 -10.88
N GLU A 94 -13.50 4.95 -11.02
CA GLU A 94 -12.54 5.42 -10.03
C GLU A 94 -12.46 6.94 -10.12
N LEU A 95 -12.91 7.61 -9.07
CA LEU A 95 -12.56 9.01 -8.85
C LEU A 95 -11.08 9.06 -8.46
N PRO A 96 -10.31 10.02 -8.99
CA PRO A 96 -9.00 10.33 -8.42
C PRO A 96 -9.15 10.47 -6.91
N TRP A 97 -8.28 9.81 -6.16
CA TRP A 97 -8.23 9.98 -4.72
C TRP A 97 -8.17 11.49 -4.43
N PRO A 98 -9.15 12.08 -3.73
CA PRO A 98 -9.14 13.52 -3.50
C PRO A 98 -7.82 13.91 -2.83
N ASP A 99 -7.18 14.99 -3.28
CA ASP A 99 -5.95 15.49 -2.64
C ASP A 99 -6.13 15.67 -1.13
N MET A 100 -7.37 15.98 -0.70
CA MET A 100 -7.82 16.07 0.71
C MET A 100 -7.69 14.77 1.52
N MET A 101 -7.50 13.61 0.88
CA MET A 101 -7.29 12.33 1.54
C MET A 101 -5.82 11.88 1.55
N GLN A 102 -4.88 12.63 0.93
CA GLN A 102 -3.44 12.36 1.10
C GLN A 102 -2.95 12.62 2.53
N GLU A 103 -3.64 13.47 3.29
CA GLU A 103 -3.33 13.72 4.71
C GLU A 103 -3.63 12.50 5.61
N ASN A 104 -4.33 11.47 5.11
CA ASN A 104 -4.71 10.28 5.87
C ASN A 104 -3.96 9.02 5.40
N TYR A 105 -2.66 9.13 5.10
CA TYR A 105 -1.84 7.93 4.89
C TYR A 105 -1.64 7.19 6.23
N PRO A 106 -2.04 5.91 6.35
CA PRO A 106 -1.85 5.12 7.57
C PRO A 106 -0.40 4.65 7.78
N ASP A 107 0.49 4.93 6.82
CA ASP A 107 1.85 4.35 6.75
C ASP A 107 2.98 5.35 7.10
N GLY A 108 2.62 6.60 7.41
CA GLY A 108 3.53 7.46 8.19
C GLY A 108 3.39 7.06 9.66
N GLN A 109 4.49 6.96 10.42
CA GLN A 109 4.45 6.76 11.89
C GLN A 109 3.26 7.50 12.47
N SER A 110 2.24 6.74 12.89
CA SER A 110 0.95 7.30 13.19
C SER A 110 1.15 8.39 14.23
N GLN A 111 0.54 9.57 14.04
CA GLN A 111 0.57 10.63 15.06
C GLN A 111 0.21 10.05 16.44
N PHE A 112 -0.69 9.06 16.45
CA PHE A 112 -1.05 8.28 17.63
C PHE A 112 0.11 7.50 18.26
N GLU A 113 0.94 6.81 17.48
CA GLU A 113 2.11 6.07 17.99
C GLU A 113 3.12 7.02 18.63
N ASN A 114 3.38 8.15 17.98
CA ASN A 114 4.24 9.19 18.53
C ASN A 114 3.66 9.80 19.82
N GLU A 115 2.35 10.06 19.86
CA GLU A 115 1.66 10.52 21.07
C GLU A 115 1.72 9.50 22.21
N CYS A 116 1.56 8.21 21.91
CA CYS A 116 1.71 7.13 22.89
C CYS A 116 3.13 7.08 23.46
N LEU A 117 4.16 7.13 22.61
CA LEU A 117 5.56 7.13 23.04
C LEU A 117 5.90 8.35 23.90
N ILE A 118 5.41 9.54 23.52
CA ILE A 118 5.59 10.76 24.32
C ILE A 118 4.91 10.62 25.69
N MET A 119 3.71 10.04 25.73
CA MET A 119 2.97 9.85 26.97
C MET A 119 3.62 8.81 27.90
N ASP A 120 4.21 7.76 27.35
CA ASP A 120 4.93 6.76 28.14
C ASP A 120 6.24 7.34 28.70
N LEU A 121 7.00 8.08 27.89
CA LEU A 121 8.16 8.83 28.38
C LEU A 121 7.77 9.83 29.48
N PHE A 122 6.64 10.53 29.32
CA PHE A 122 6.13 11.44 30.34
C PHE A 122 5.87 10.73 31.68
N LYS A 123 5.26 9.53 31.65
CA LYS A 123 5.03 8.74 32.88
C LYS A 123 6.33 8.32 33.53
N GLU A 124 7.34 7.90 32.75
CA GLU A 124 8.65 7.52 33.27
C GLU A 124 9.35 8.71 33.95
N MET A 125 9.29 9.90 33.36
CA MET A 125 9.86 11.13 33.92
C MET A 125 9.24 11.48 35.28
N LEU A 126 7.94 11.24 35.49
CA LEU A 126 7.26 11.54 36.76
C LEU A 126 7.86 10.76 37.94
N VAL A 127 8.38 9.54 37.72
CA VAL A 127 8.95 8.69 38.78
C VAL A 127 10.14 9.36 39.48
N TYR A 128 10.90 10.19 38.77
CA TYR A 128 12.09 10.88 39.30
C TYR A 128 11.76 12.18 40.04
N LEU A 129 10.49 12.60 40.03
CA LEU A 129 10.02 13.83 40.63
C LEU A 129 9.35 13.59 41.98
N THR A 130 9.43 14.59 42.86
CA THR A 130 8.62 14.62 44.09
C THR A 130 7.16 14.88 43.77
N LYS A 131 6.24 14.56 44.70
CA LYS A 131 4.80 14.78 44.51
C LYS A 131 4.45 16.21 44.06
N LYS A 132 5.10 17.23 44.63
CA LYS A 132 4.84 18.65 44.27
C LYS A 132 5.34 19.00 42.87
N GLU A 133 6.46 18.41 42.47
CA GLU A 133 7.04 18.58 41.14
C GLU A 133 6.22 17.84 40.07
N GLN A 134 5.75 16.63 40.37
CA GLN A 134 4.82 15.89 39.50
C GLN A 134 3.54 16.69 39.27
N LEU A 135 2.94 17.21 40.34
CA LEU A 135 1.73 18.04 40.26
C LEU A 135 1.94 19.27 39.38
N TYR A 136 3.06 19.97 39.55
CA TYR A 136 3.41 21.09 38.66
C TYR A 136 3.53 20.64 37.20
N LEU A 137 4.25 19.54 36.94
CA LEU A 137 4.52 19.10 35.58
C LEU A 137 3.23 18.65 34.86
N ILE A 138 2.36 17.92 35.56
CA ILE A 138 1.03 17.53 35.06
C ILE A 138 0.19 18.78 34.74
N ASP A 139 0.14 19.75 35.65
CA ASP A 139 -0.64 20.97 35.45
C ASP A 139 -0.12 21.83 34.28
N ALA A 140 1.20 21.89 34.11
CA ALA A 140 1.81 22.66 33.04
C ALA A 140 1.66 21.98 31.66
N VAL A 141 1.78 20.64 31.61
CA VAL A 141 1.83 19.90 30.33
C VAL A 141 0.44 19.42 29.90
N ILE A 142 -0.31 18.79 30.80
CA ILE A 142 -1.63 18.22 30.51
C ILE A 142 -2.73 19.28 30.58
N HIS A 143 -2.75 20.04 31.68
CA HIS A 143 -3.79 21.06 31.91
C HIS A 143 -3.45 22.44 31.34
N ARG A 144 -2.23 22.61 30.80
CA ARG A 144 -1.73 23.85 30.17
C ARG A 144 -1.90 25.10 31.04
N LEU A 145 -1.82 24.94 32.36
CA LEU A 145 -1.96 26.04 33.31
C LEU A 145 -0.71 26.91 33.34
N THR A 146 -0.91 28.22 33.48
CA THR A 146 0.17 29.17 33.69
C THR A 146 0.72 29.07 35.12
N VAL A 147 1.95 29.53 35.33
CA VAL A 147 2.58 29.60 36.67
C VAL A 147 1.69 30.33 37.70
N THR A 148 0.96 31.35 37.26
CA THR A 148 0.06 32.12 38.12
C THR A 148 -1.18 31.30 38.52
N GLU A 149 -1.75 30.53 37.59
CA GLU A 149 -2.89 29.66 37.86
C GLU A 149 -2.50 28.49 38.75
N ILE A 150 -1.34 27.88 38.52
CA ILE A 150 -0.81 26.81 39.37
C ILE A 150 -0.53 27.32 40.79
N ALA A 151 0.07 28.50 40.92
CA ALA A 151 0.30 29.13 42.22
C ALA A 151 -1.01 29.37 42.99
N LYS A 152 -2.05 29.85 42.30
CA LYS A 152 -3.40 30.01 42.88
C LYS A 152 -4.02 28.68 43.27
N LYS A 153 -3.95 27.66 42.39
CA LYS A 153 -4.52 26.33 42.61
C LYS A 153 -3.97 25.65 43.86
N TYR A 154 -2.65 25.72 44.08
CA TYR A 154 -2.01 25.12 45.25
C TYR A 154 -1.79 26.08 46.42
N GLN A 155 -2.30 27.31 46.32
CA GLN A 155 -2.18 28.36 47.36
C GLN A 155 -0.73 28.60 47.81
N VAL A 156 0.20 28.61 46.85
CA VAL A 156 1.62 28.88 47.09
C VAL A 156 2.07 30.12 46.36
N SER A 157 3.19 30.69 46.79
CA SER A 157 3.77 31.83 46.07
C SER A 157 4.26 31.44 44.67
N ARG A 158 4.22 32.37 43.71
CA ARG A 158 4.86 32.17 42.40
C ARG A 158 6.34 31.79 42.51
N LYS A 159 7.04 32.33 43.51
CA LYS A 159 8.45 31.99 43.82
C LYS A 159 8.63 30.50 44.10
N THR A 160 7.70 29.89 44.84
CA THR A 160 7.70 28.46 45.15
C THR A 160 7.52 27.62 43.88
N ILE A 161 6.61 28.01 42.99
CA ILE A 161 6.43 27.33 41.69
C ILE A 161 7.70 27.41 40.83
N TYR A 162 8.36 28.56 40.78
CA TYR A 162 9.64 28.70 40.08
C TYR A 162 10.75 27.82 40.66
N GLN A 163 10.77 27.61 41.98
CA GLN A 163 11.70 26.67 42.62
C GLN A 163 11.42 25.21 42.19
N TRP A 164 10.15 24.80 42.16
CA TRP A 164 9.77 23.47 41.67
C TRP A 164 10.21 23.28 40.21
N ARG A 165 9.92 24.25 39.35
CA ARG A 165 10.36 24.23 37.95
C ARG A 165 11.88 24.09 37.81
N LYS A 166 12.66 24.86 38.59
CA LYS A 166 14.13 24.78 38.55
C LYS A 166 14.63 23.39 38.94
N SER A 167 14.05 22.81 39.99
CA SER A 167 14.39 21.45 40.45
C SER A 167 14.05 20.39 39.40
N ILE A 168 12.89 20.51 38.75
CA ILE A 168 12.46 19.62 37.66
C ILE A 168 13.45 19.63 36.50
N VAL A 169 13.89 20.82 36.06
CA VAL A 169 14.86 20.95 34.96
C VAL A 169 16.15 20.20 35.27
N ILE A 170 16.65 20.29 36.50
CA ILE A 170 17.88 19.60 36.91
C ILE A 170 17.66 18.08 36.92
N LYS A 171 16.54 17.60 37.47
CA LYS A 171 16.26 16.17 37.60
C LYS A 171 16.00 15.49 36.26
N LEU A 172 15.44 16.22 35.31
CA LEU A 172 15.07 15.69 34.00
C LEU A 172 16.08 16.01 32.90
N ASP A 173 17.21 16.65 33.23
CA ASP A 173 18.29 16.95 32.31
C ASP A 173 18.74 15.73 31.47
N PRO A 174 18.88 14.50 32.04
CA PRO A 174 19.25 13.32 31.26
C PRO A 174 18.24 12.97 30.14
N PHE A 175 16.94 13.19 30.39
CA PHE A 175 15.89 12.96 29.40
C PHE A 175 15.88 14.04 28.30
N LEU A 176 16.23 15.27 28.65
CA LEU A 176 16.31 16.39 27.69
C LEU A 176 17.43 16.21 26.67
N VAL A 177 18.53 15.55 27.04
CA VAL A 177 19.61 15.19 26.11
C VAL A 177 19.12 14.18 25.07
N GLN A 178 18.36 13.17 25.50
CA GLN A 178 17.79 12.15 24.60
C GLN A 178 16.77 12.75 23.64
N LEU A 179 15.89 13.64 24.12
CA LEU A 179 14.87 14.30 23.29
C LEU A 179 15.43 15.26 22.22
N LYS A 180 16.63 15.81 22.44
CA LYS A 180 17.30 16.67 21.44
C LYS A 180 18.09 15.89 20.39
N ALA A 181 18.49 14.65 20.69
CA ALA A 181 19.25 13.80 19.78
C ALA A 181 18.37 13.14 18.70
N THR A 182 17.04 13.13 18.88
CA THR A 182 16.06 12.53 17.95
C THR A 182 15.46 13.56 16.97
N ARG A 183 16.09 14.74 16.83
CA ARG A 183 15.71 15.76 15.83
C ARG A 183 16.62 15.72 14.62
#